data_AF-A0A3B8ZKZ8-F1
#
_entry.id   AF-A0A3B8ZKZ8-F1
#
_cell.length_a   1.000
_cell.length_b   1.000
_cell.length_c   1.000
_cell.angle_alpha   90.00
_cell.angle_beta   90.00
_cell.angle_gamma   90.00
#
_symmetry.space_group_name_H-M   'P 1'
#
loop_
_entity.id
_entity.type
_entity.pdbx_description
1 polymer ?
#
loop_
_entity_poly.entity_id
_entity_poly.type
_entity_poly.pdbx_seq_one_letter_code
_entity_poly.pdbx_strand_id
1 'polypeptide(L)'
;MWVAKLTDTPSITLGLISGHREPNDPRSVHRIARRMSEALEAHPGRLSMLVCQLNIQAGGGILSKKCSETLDEPEITKSALGNWYQVQVAMRIGASAPEPLQRLPRWLARWKHRHSLILIDLGPIHLVPSRMLGRLCDANYLMLGPNWCASSQWLLQYVDYHEYCGSHILGTVVTTIAA
;
A
#
# COMPACT_ATOMS: atom_id res chain seq x y z
N MET A 1 32.14 20.36 16.56
CA MET A 1 31.30 20.82 15.43
C MET A 1 30.50 19.61 14.97
N TRP A 2 29.27 19.46 15.48
CA TRP A 2 28.42 18.30 15.21
C TRP A 2 27.65 18.54 13.92
N VAL A 3 28.11 17.95 12.83
CA VAL A 3 27.31 17.85 11.61
C VAL A 3 26.26 16.77 11.89
N ALA A 4 25.07 17.19 12.32
CA ALA A 4 23.91 16.31 12.29
C ALA A 4 23.75 15.84 10.85
N LYS A 5 24.04 14.56 10.60
CA LYS A 5 23.81 13.95 9.29
C LYS A 5 22.33 14.16 8.94
N LEU A 6 22.07 14.75 7.79
CA LEU A 6 20.76 14.85 7.13
C LEU A 6 20.15 13.45 6.77
N THR A 7 20.49 12.38 7.50
CA THR A 7 20.13 10.98 7.20
C THR A 7 19.03 10.41 8.07
N ASP A 8 18.58 11.10 9.12
CA ASP A 8 17.68 10.53 10.12
C ASP A 8 16.23 10.99 9.95
N THR A 9 15.78 11.27 8.71
CA THR A 9 14.33 11.40 8.50
C THR A 9 13.75 9.99 8.45
N PRO A 10 12.92 9.58 9.43
CA PRO A 10 12.35 8.24 9.42
C PRO A 10 11.52 8.06 8.14
N SER A 11 11.66 6.90 7.50
CA SER A 11 10.87 6.55 6.33
C SER A 11 9.38 6.56 6.68
N ILE A 12 8.61 7.34 5.94
CA ILE A 12 7.15 7.45 6.11
C ILE A 12 6.50 6.37 5.24
N THR A 13 5.57 5.60 5.79
CA THR A 13 4.75 4.62 5.09
C THR A 13 3.29 5.01 5.15
N LEU A 14 2.68 5.22 3.99
CA LEU A 14 1.27 5.57 3.89
C LEU A 14 0.50 4.42 3.22
N GLY A 15 -0.62 4.04 3.81
CA GLY A 15 -1.55 3.08 3.25
C GLY A 15 -2.63 3.78 2.43
N LEU A 16 -2.91 3.26 1.24
CA LEU A 16 -4.04 3.65 0.39
C LEU A 16 -5.05 2.51 0.39
N ILE A 17 -6.23 2.77 0.94
CA ILE A 17 -7.29 1.77 1.12
C ILE A 17 -8.42 2.08 0.14
N SER A 18 -8.88 1.10 -0.62
CA SER A 18 -10.07 1.26 -1.46
C SER A 18 -11.34 1.26 -0.60
N GLY A 19 -12.15 2.31 -0.73
CA GLY A 19 -13.49 2.40 -0.15
C GLY A 19 -14.56 1.62 -0.90
N HIS A 20 -14.17 0.61 -1.67
CA HIS A 20 -15.07 -0.25 -2.43
C HIS A 20 -14.73 -1.73 -2.21
N ARG A 21 -15.51 -2.62 -2.83
CA ARG A 21 -15.24 -4.06 -2.83
C ARG A 21 -14.06 -4.44 -3.74
N GLU A 22 -13.72 -3.57 -4.67
CA GLU A 22 -12.67 -3.81 -5.66
C GLU A 22 -11.39 -3.04 -5.31
N PRO A 23 -10.20 -3.53 -5.74
CA PRO A 23 -8.92 -2.84 -5.53
C PRO A 23 -8.93 -1.40 -6.04
N ASN A 24 -8.00 -0.55 -5.62
CA ASN A 24 -7.92 0.80 -6.18
C ASN A 24 -7.65 0.75 -7.69
N ASP A 25 -8.22 1.68 -8.47
CA ASP A 25 -7.80 1.88 -9.85
C ASP A 25 -6.29 2.21 -9.89
N PRO A 26 -5.45 1.44 -10.60
CA PRO A 26 -4.04 1.72 -10.74
C PRO A 26 -3.74 3.14 -11.21
N ARG A 27 -4.60 3.73 -12.06
CA ARG A 27 -4.46 5.11 -12.54
C ARG A 27 -4.58 6.13 -11.41
N SER A 28 -5.47 5.88 -10.44
CA SER A 28 -5.64 6.74 -9.27
C SER A 28 -4.43 6.66 -8.36
N VAL A 29 -3.92 5.44 -8.11
CA VAL A 29 -2.69 5.23 -7.32
C VAL A 29 -1.49 5.91 -7.99
N HIS A 30 -1.32 5.74 -9.30
CA HIS A 30 -0.24 6.40 -10.05
C HIS A 30 -0.34 7.92 -10.05
N ARG A 31 -1.55 8.50 -10.10
CA ARG A 31 -1.75 9.94 -10.01
C ARG A 31 -1.31 10.49 -8.64
N ILE A 32 -1.64 9.79 -7.57
CA ILE A 32 -1.20 10.13 -6.22
C ILE A 32 0.33 9.99 -6.14
N ALA A 33 0.88 8.88 -6.62
CA ALA A 33 2.31 8.61 -6.62
C ALA A 33 3.09 9.71 -7.35
N ARG A 34 2.62 10.13 -8.54
CA ARG A 34 3.24 11.21 -9.30
C ARG A 34 3.24 12.54 -8.54
N ARG A 35 2.11 12.95 -7.97
CA ARG A 35 2.03 14.19 -7.18
C ARG A 35 2.96 14.16 -5.97
N MET A 36 3.07 13.02 -5.31
CA MET A 36 3.98 12.85 -4.18
C MET A 36 5.45 12.84 -4.62
N SER A 37 5.78 12.17 -5.73
CA SER A 37 7.15 12.17 -6.25
C SER A 37 7.59 13.58 -6.68
N GLU A 38 6.73 14.34 -7.35
CA GLU A 38 6.99 15.74 -7.73
C GLU A 38 7.20 16.63 -6.48
N ALA A 39 6.39 16.43 -5.44
CA ALA A 39 6.55 17.16 -4.18
C ALA A 39 7.86 16.79 -3.46
N LEU A 40 8.29 15.52 -3.53
CA LEU A 40 9.58 15.08 -2.97
C LEU A 40 10.77 15.65 -3.74
N GLU A 41 10.70 15.74 -5.07
CA GLU A 41 11.74 16.33 -5.91
C GLU A 41 11.98 17.81 -5.62
N ALA A 42 10.94 18.53 -5.21
CA ALA A 42 11.05 19.93 -4.80
C ALA A 42 11.86 20.12 -3.50
N HIS A 43 12.15 19.05 -2.76
CA HIS A 43 12.93 19.10 -1.51
C HIS A 43 14.36 18.61 -1.74
N PRO A 44 15.39 19.46 -1.50
CA PRO A 44 16.78 19.06 -1.67
C PRO A 44 17.20 17.99 -0.65
N GLY A 45 17.23 16.73 -1.10
CA GLY A 45 17.66 15.55 -0.36
C GLY A 45 17.56 14.32 -1.27
N ARG A 46 18.34 13.26 -1.01
CA ARG A 46 18.18 11.97 -1.73
C ARG A 46 16.93 11.25 -1.20
N LEU A 47 15.76 11.84 -1.43
CA LEU A 47 14.47 11.27 -1.09
C LEU A 47 14.07 10.32 -2.22
N SER A 48 13.80 9.07 -1.88
CA SER A 48 13.36 8.07 -2.84
C SER A 48 12.03 7.48 -2.40
N MET A 49 11.16 7.24 -3.38
CA MET A 49 9.80 6.79 -3.15
C MET A 49 9.61 5.37 -3.69
N LEU A 50 8.92 4.52 -2.92
CA LEU A 50 8.49 3.19 -3.35
C LEU A 50 6.96 3.11 -3.33
N VAL A 51 6.39 2.52 -4.38
CA VAL A 51 4.96 2.17 -4.46
C VAL A 51 4.85 0.65 -4.42
N CYS A 52 4.27 0.12 -3.36
CA CYS A 52 3.95 -1.29 -3.20
C CYS A 52 2.49 -1.53 -3.58
N GLN A 53 2.25 -2.34 -4.60
CA GLN A 53 0.90 -2.72 -5.03
C GLN A 53 0.60 -4.15 -4.60
N LEU A 54 -0.45 -4.33 -3.78
CA LEU A 54 -0.94 -5.66 -3.43
C LEU A 54 -1.81 -6.18 -4.60
N ASN A 55 -1.32 -7.18 -5.31
CA ASN A 55 -2.09 -7.85 -6.36
C ASN A 55 -2.99 -8.92 -5.72
N ILE A 56 -4.21 -8.50 -5.39
CA ILE A 56 -5.20 -9.34 -4.70
C ILE A 56 -5.84 -10.31 -5.70
N GLN A 57 -5.61 -11.61 -5.49
CA GLN A 57 -6.18 -12.69 -6.30
C GLN A 57 -7.22 -13.44 -5.47
N ALA A 58 -8.47 -13.47 -5.97
CA ALA A 58 -9.54 -14.27 -5.38
C ALA A 58 -9.24 -15.77 -5.59
N GLY A 59 -9.23 -16.54 -4.51
CA GLY A 59 -9.00 -17.99 -4.56
C GLY A 59 -10.18 -18.73 -5.18
N GLY A 60 -10.14 -18.93 -6.50
CA GLY A 60 -11.13 -19.70 -7.24
C GLY A 60 -10.52 -20.31 -8.50
N GLY A 61 -9.72 -21.35 -8.35
CA GLY A 61 -9.07 -22.03 -9.48
C GLY A 61 -8.22 -23.21 -9.03
N ILE A 62 -8.67 -24.40 -9.43
CA ILE A 62 -8.12 -25.75 -9.30
C ILE A 62 -6.57 -25.82 -9.30
N LEU A 63 -6.05 -26.62 -8.35
CA LEU A 63 -4.75 -27.32 -8.36
C LEU A 63 -3.64 -26.71 -9.23
N SER A 64 -2.78 -25.87 -8.65
CA SER A 64 -1.41 -25.77 -9.17
C SER A 64 -0.41 -25.66 -8.04
N LYS A 65 0.30 -26.79 -7.86
CA LYS A 65 1.60 -26.99 -7.22
C LYS A 65 1.80 -26.34 -5.84
N LYS A 66 2.24 -27.18 -4.90
CA LYS A 66 3.08 -26.75 -3.77
C LYS A 66 4.12 -25.74 -4.27
N CYS A 67 3.87 -24.44 -4.11
CA CYS A 67 4.93 -23.45 -4.19
C CYS A 67 5.61 -23.46 -2.83
N SER A 68 6.37 -24.53 -2.60
CA SER A 68 7.42 -24.59 -1.61
C SER A 68 8.69 -24.09 -2.28
N GLU A 69 8.69 -22.83 -2.67
CA GLU A 69 9.89 -22.06 -2.93
C GLU A 69 9.82 -20.92 -1.94
N THR A 70 10.89 -20.71 -1.19
CA THR A 70 11.01 -19.56 -0.30
C THR A 70 10.59 -18.32 -1.09
N LEU A 71 9.49 -17.68 -0.68
CA LEU A 71 9.05 -16.42 -1.27
C LEU A 71 10.13 -15.36 -0.99
N ASP A 72 11.05 -15.21 -1.94
CA ASP A 72 12.09 -14.19 -1.89
C ASP A 72 11.47 -12.80 -1.90
N GLU A 73 12.26 -11.80 -1.50
CA GLU A 73 11.78 -10.42 -1.59
C GLU A 73 11.44 -10.09 -3.05
N PRO A 74 10.24 -9.56 -3.32
CA PRO A 74 9.83 -9.24 -4.68
C PRO A 74 10.72 -8.15 -5.28
N GLU A 75 10.98 -8.27 -6.59
CA GLU A 75 11.85 -7.36 -7.31
C GLU A 75 11.27 -5.93 -7.35
N ILE A 76 12.11 -4.95 -7.02
CA ILE A 76 11.78 -3.53 -7.10
C ILE A 76 12.26 -3.00 -8.46
N THR A 77 11.36 -2.40 -9.22
CA THR A 77 11.67 -1.82 -10.54
C THR A 77 11.45 -0.31 -10.54
N LYS A 78 12.12 0.42 -11.42
CA LYS A 78 11.86 1.86 -11.59
C LYS A 78 10.56 2.05 -12.39
N SER A 79 9.69 2.95 -11.95
CA SER A 79 8.45 3.23 -12.68
C SER A 79 8.73 3.98 -13.98
N ALA A 80 7.97 3.66 -15.03
CA ALA A 80 7.98 4.39 -16.29
C ALA A 80 7.15 5.68 -16.25
N LEU A 81 6.33 5.87 -15.20
CA LEU A 81 5.35 6.96 -15.11
C LEU A 81 5.83 8.16 -14.30
N GLY A 82 7.01 8.07 -13.70
CA GLY A 82 7.68 9.17 -12.99
C GLY A 82 8.79 8.66 -12.07
N ASN A 83 9.28 9.53 -11.20
CA ASN A 83 10.48 9.26 -10.42
C ASN A 83 10.18 8.54 -9.10
N TRP A 84 9.67 7.31 -9.21
CA TRP A 84 9.51 6.41 -8.08
C TRP A 84 9.86 4.98 -8.48
N TYR A 85 10.07 4.13 -7.47
CA TYR A 85 10.21 2.69 -7.63
C TYR A 85 8.88 2.01 -7.35
N GLN A 86 8.66 0.84 -7.95
CA GLN A 86 7.44 0.06 -7.78
C GLN A 86 7.74 -1.40 -7.53
N VAL A 87 6.89 -2.04 -6.74
CA VAL A 87 6.93 -3.47 -6.45
C VAL A 87 5.52 -4.02 -6.40
N GLN A 88 5.32 -5.23 -6.92
CA GLN A 88 4.05 -5.93 -6.84
C GLN A 88 4.17 -7.12 -5.90
N VAL A 89 3.23 -7.23 -4.96
CA VAL A 89 3.16 -8.34 -4.02
C VAL A 89 1.88 -9.12 -4.28
N ALA A 90 2.02 -10.34 -4.78
CA ALA A 90 0.87 -11.23 -4.96
C ALA A 90 0.24 -11.55 -3.60
N MET A 91 -1.08 -11.36 -3.48
CA MET A 91 -1.84 -11.59 -2.26
C MET A 91 -3.02 -12.51 -2.58
N ARG A 92 -2.86 -13.81 -2.28
CA ARG A 92 -3.92 -14.80 -2.48
C ARG A 92 -4.87 -14.80 -1.29
N ILE A 93 -6.15 -14.55 -1.54
CA ILE A 93 -7.17 -14.56 -0.49
C ILE A 93 -7.85 -15.92 -0.47
N GLY A 94 -7.79 -16.60 0.68
CA GLY A 94 -8.34 -17.94 0.89
C GLY A 94 -8.48 -18.25 2.38
N ALA A 95 -8.70 -19.54 2.71
CA ALA A 95 -8.98 -19.98 4.08
C ALA A 95 -7.79 -19.81 5.06
N SER A 96 -6.56 -19.73 4.55
CA SER A 96 -5.36 -19.52 5.36
C SER A 96 -4.75 -18.13 5.12
N ALA A 97 -4.04 -17.62 6.14
CA ALA A 97 -3.30 -16.37 6.00
C ALA A 97 -2.24 -16.51 4.90
N PRO A 98 -2.25 -15.67 3.84
CA PRO A 98 -1.29 -15.78 2.76
C PRO A 98 0.14 -15.58 3.27
N GLU A 99 1.08 -16.41 2.84
CA GLU A 99 2.49 -16.33 3.25
C GLU A 99 3.11 -14.92 3.02
N PRO A 100 2.81 -14.19 1.93
CA PRO A 100 3.23 -12.80 1.76
C PRO A 100 2.79 -11.86 2.89
N LEU A 101 1.63 -12.10 3.52
CA LEU A 101 1.15 -11.30 4.65
C LEU A 101 2.07 -11.43 5.87
N GLN A 102 2.72 -12.59 6.03
CA GLN A 102 3.67 -12.85 7.12
C GLN A 102 5.06 -12.28 6.83
N ARG A 103 5.46 -12.22 5.55
CA ARG A 103 6.79 -11.76 5.12
C ARG A 103 6.87 -10.25 4.87
N LEU A 104 5.78 -9.60 4.47
CA LEU A 104 5.76 -8.18 4.14
C LEU A 104 6.32 -7.26 5.23
N PRO A 105 6.07 -7.47 6.54
CA PRO A 105 6.71 -6.66 7.58
C PRO A 105 8.25 -6.67 7.50
N ARG A 106 8.84 -7.82 7.17
CA ARG A 106 10.30 -7.96 7.03
C ARG A 106 10.82 -7.26 5.78
N TRP A 107 10.09 -7.37 4.66
CA TRP A 107 10.43 -6.66 3.44
C TRP A 107 10.31 -5.14 3.62
N LEU A 108 9.21 -4.68 4.22
CA LEU A 108 8.96 -3.28 4.52
C LEU A 108 10.07 -2.67 5.39
N ALA A 109 10.53 -3.38 6.43
CA ALA A 109 11.67 -2.92 7.23
C ALA A 109 12.92 -2.66 6.38
N ARG A 110 13.22 -3.53 5.41
CA ARG A 110 14.35 -3.34 4.48
C ARG A 110 14.11 -2.23 3.46
N TRP A 111 12.88 -2.02 3.04
CA TRP A 111 12.49 -0.92 2.14
C TRP A 111 12.62 0.43 2.83
N LYS A 112 12.26 0.52 4.12
CA LYS A 112 12.39 1.75 4.93
C LYS A 112 13.84 2.25 5.05
N HIS A 113 14.84 1.38 4.89
CA HIS A 113 16.24 1.78 4.85
C HIS A 113 16.69 2.39 3.51
N ARG A 114 15.94 2.16 2.42
CA ARG A 114 16.29 2.58 1.06
C ARG A 114 15.40 3.71 0.54
N HIS A 115 14.18 3.80 1.07
CA HIS A 115 13.14 4.71 0.61
C HIS A 115 12.65 5.59 1.75
N SER A 116 12.59 6.90 1.51
CA SER A 116 12.11 7.89 2.47
C SER A 116 10.59 7.96 2.54
N LEU A 117 9.90 7.54 1.46
CA LEU A 117 8.45 7.43 1.41
C LEU A 117 8.06 6.09 0.77
N ILE A 118 7.13 5.39 1.40
CA ILE A 118 6.54 4.15 0.89
C ILE A 118 5.03 4.32 0.82
N LEU A 119 4.46 4.20 -0.37
CA LEU A 119 3.01 4.06 -0.55
C LEU A 119 2.68 2.58 -0.67
N ILE A 120 1.71 2.11 0.11
CA ILE A 120 1.18 0.75 0.00
C ILE A 120 -0.27 0.85 -0.46
N ASP A 121 -0.57 0.34 -1.66
CA ASP A 121 -1.95 0.08 -2.08
C ASP A 121 -2.45 -1.17 -1.36
N LEU A 122 -3.19 -0.94 -0.28
CA LEU A 122 -3.70 -1.97 0.63
C LEU A 122 -4.91 -2.74 0.06
N GLY A 123 -5.45 -2.27 -1.07
CA GLY A 123 -6.63 -2.84 -1.69
C GLY A 123 -7.93 -2.55 -0.91
N PRO A 124 -8.99 -3.36 -1.13
CA PRO A 124 -10.31 -3.16 -0.54
C PRO A 124 -10.33 -3.15 0.99
N ILE A 125 -11.03 -2.16 1.58
CA ILE A 125 -11.16 -1.97 3.03
C ILE A 125 -11.69 -3.21 3.78
N HIS A 126 -12.56 -3.98 3.13
CA HIS A 126 -13.20 -5.14 3.77
C HIS A 126 -12.27 -6.35 3.92
N LEU A 127 -11.11 -6.36 3.26
CA LEU A 127 -10.23 -7.53 3.23
C LEU A 127 -9.22 -7.54 4.40
N VAL A 128 -8.92 -8.74 4.88
CA VAL A 128 -7.98 -8.97 5.99
C VAL A 128 -6.58 -8.39 5.71
N PRO A 129 -5.98 -8.57 4.51
CA PRO A 129 -4.67 -7.98 4.21
C PRO A 129 -4.64 -6.46 4.40
N SER A 130 -5.69 -5.74 4.00
CA SER A 130 -5.78 -4.28 4.16
C SER A 130 -5.68 -3.88 5.64
N ARG A 131 -6.45 -4.53 6.51
CA ARG A 131 -6.40 -4.30 7.97
C ARG A 131 -5.05 -4.65 8.56
N MET A 132 -4.53 -5.84 8.25
CA MET A 132 -3.30 -6.35 8.88
C MET A 132 -2.07 -5.56 8.49
N LEU A 133 -1.98 -5.11 7.23
CA LEU A 133 -0.87 -4.35 6.69
C LEU A 133 -1.01 -2.84 6.97
N GLY A 134 -2.24 -2.31 7.08
CA GLY A 134 -2.43 -0.91 7.45
C GLY A 134 -1.91 -0.55 8.85
N ARG A 135 -1.76 -1.54 9.75
CA ARG A 135 -1.07 -1.39 11.06
C ARG A 135 0.42 -1.09 10.93
N LEU A 136 1.01 -1.39 9.78
CA LEU A 136 2.42 -1.16 9.49
C LEU A 136 2.65 0.22 8.87
N CYS A 137 1.57 0.92 8.52
CA CYS A 137 1.59 2.26 7.95
C CYS A 137 1.52 3.29 9.06
N ASP A 138 2.23 4.41 8.88
CA ASP A 138 2.19 5.55 9.80
C ASP A 138 0.87 6.32 9.68
N ALA A 139 0.24 6.26 8.51
CA ALA A 139 -1.10 6.77 8.26
C ALA A 139 -1.79 5.98 7.14
N ASN A 140 -3.10 5.79 7.23
CA ASN A 140 -3.91 5.22 6.15
C ASN A 140 -4.93 6.24 5.64
N TYR A 141 -5.17 6.21 4.34
CA TYR A 141 -6.14 7.07 3.66
C TYR A 141 -7.13 6.23 2.86
N LEU A 142 -8.41 6.53 3.03
CA LEU A 142 -9.49 5.89 2.31
C LEU A 142 -9.72 6.59 0.96
N MET A 143 -9.55 5.85 -0.13
CA MET A 143 -9.78 6.31 -1.49
C MET A 143 -11.25 6.13 -1.86
N LEU A 144 -11.89 7.23 -2.27
CA LEU A 144 -13.29 7.27 -2.67
C LEU A 144 -13.41 7.89 -4.07
N GLY A 145 -14.17 7.28 -4.97
CA GLY A 145 -14.45 7.83 -6.30
C GLY A 145 -15.95 7.94 -6.59
N PRO A 146 -16.36 8.73 -7.59
CA PRO A 146 -17.78 8.96 -7.93
C PRO A 146 -18.54 7.67 -8.25
N ASN A 147 -17.86 6.67 -8.81
CA ASN A 147 -18.40 5.33 -9.09
C ASN A 147 -17.67 4.23 -8.29
N TRP A 148 -16.86 4.63 -7.28
CA TRP A 148 -15.92 3.75 -6.57
C TRP A 148 -16.03 4.01 -5.06
N CYS A 149 -17.25 3.96 -4.53
CA CYS A 149 -17.55 4.21 -3.13
C CYS A 149 -18.71 3.32 -2.71
N ALA A 150 -18.52 2.53 -1.65
CA ALA A 150 -19.61 1.79 -1.02
C ALA A 150 -20.54 2.73 -0.22
N SER A 151 -21.66 2.20 0.28
CA SER A 151 -22.53 2.99 1.14
C SER A 151 -21.80 3.47 2.40
N SER A 152 -22.21 4.63 2.92
CA SER A 152 -21.62 5.21 4.14
C SER A 152 -21.67 4.24 5.33
N GLN A 153 -22.79 3.54 5.52
CA GLN A 153 -22.94 2.54 6.58
C GLN A 153 -21.92 1.40 6.46
N TRP A 154 -21.71 0.89 5.24
CA TRP A 154 -20.75 -0.17 5.00
C TRP A 154 -19.31 0.30 5.25
N LEU A 155 -18.98 1.52 4.81
CA LEU A 155 -17.67 2.12 5.06
C LEU A 155 -17.39 2.30 6.55
N LEU A 156 -18.34 2.88 7.30
CA LEU A 156 -18.18 3.10 8.74
C LEU A 156 -17.92 1.79 9.49
N GLN A 157 -18.68 0.72 9.16
CA GLN A 157 -18.45 -0.60 9.75
C GLN A 157 -17.00 -1.09 9.56
N TYR A 158 -16.43 -0.93 8.37
CA TYR A 158 -15.07 -1.39 8.11
C TYR A 158 -14.00 -0.42 8.61
N VAL A 159 -14.29 0.88 8.69
CA VAL A 159 -13.43 1.84 9.41
C VAL A 159 -13.31 1.43 10.88
N ASP A 160 -14.42 1.06 11.53
CA ASP A 160 -14.40 0.57 12.92
C ASP A 160 -13.58 -0.72 13.06
N TYR A 161 -13.67 -1.65 12.10
CA TYR A 161 -12.82 -2.85 12.10
C TYR A 161 -11.34 -2.56 11.88
N HIS A 162 -11.02 -1.55 11.08
CA HIS A 162 -9.66 -1.07 10.89
C HIS A 162 -9.11 -0.49 12.20
N GLU A 163 -9.89 0.36 12.86
CA GLU A 163 -9.54 0.94 14.16
C GLU A 163 -9.35 -0.13 15.24
N TYR A 164 -10.27 -1.10 15.33
CA TYR A 164 -10.15 -2.24 16.26
C TYR A 164 -8.88 -3.07 16.02
N CYS A 165 -8.40 -3.13 14.78
CA CYS A 165 -7.15 -3.81 14.45
C CYS A 165 -5.90 -2.95 14.72
N GLY A 166 -6.03 -1.66 15.06
CA GLY A 166 -4.90 -0.73 15.15
C GLY A 166 -4.41 -0.20 13.79
N SER A 167 -5.28 -0.22 12.78
CA SER A 167 -5.02 0.29 11.43
C SER A 167 -5.77 1.61 11.25
N HIS A 168 -5.15 2.71 11.66
CA HIS A 168 -5.83 4.01 11.76
C HIS A 168 -6.01 4.67 10.39
N ILE A 169 -7.26 5.00 10.05
CA ILE A 169 -7.62 5.75 8.83
C ILE A 169 -7.73 7.23 9.20
N LEU A 170 -6.77 8.05 8.76
CA LEU A 170 -6.67 9.46 9.16
C LEU A 170 -7.48 10.41 8.28
N GLY A 171 -7.91 9.95 7.11
CA GLY A 171 -8.70 10.78 6.21
C GLY A 171 -9.07 10.08 4.92
N THR A 172 -9.68 10.86 4.04
CA THR A 172 -10.18 10.40 2.75
C THR A 172 -9.50 11.12 1.60
N VAL A 173 -9.19 10.41 0.51
CA VAL A 173 -8.74 10.97 -0.76
C VAL A 173 -9.85 10.76 -1.78
N VAL A 174 -10.45 11.85 -2.25
CA VAL A 174 -11.48 11.79 -3.29
C VAL A 174 -10.81 11.80 -4.66
N THR A 175 -11.05 10.74 -5.45
CA THR A 175 -10.55 10.60 -6.81
C THR A 175 -11.62 11.02 -7.81
N THR A 176 -11.21 11.63 -8.93
CA THR A 176 -12.11 12.02 -10.02
C THR A 176 -12.11 11.02 -11.18
N ILE A 177 -11.37 9.92 -11.05
CA ILE A 177 -11.25 8.90 -12.09
C ILE A 177 -12.40 7.92 -11.90
N ALA A 178 -13.27 7.80 -12.90
CA ALA A 178 -14.19 6.68 -13.01
C ALA A 178 -13.42 5.44 -13.50
N ALA A 179 -13.75 4.28 -12.91
CA ALA A 179 -13.27 2.96 -13.34
C ALA A 179 -13.48 2.74 -14.84
#